data_AF-A0A524IC48-F1
#
_entry.id   AF-A0A524IC48-F1
#
_cell.length_a   1.000
_cell.length_b   1.000
_cell.length_c   1.000
_cell.angle_alpha   90.00
_cell.angle_beta   90.00
_cell.angle_gamma   90.00
#
_symmetry.space_group_name_H-M   'P 1'
#
loop_
_entity.id
_entity.type
_entity.pdbx_description
1 polymer ?
#
loop_
_entity_poly.entity_id
_entity_poly.type
_entity_poly.pdbx_seq_one_letter_code
_entity_poly.pdbx_strand_id
1 'polypeptide(L)'
;MAIESSGVLAHLKALSPNHIYFLASKAYVLRGYDYYAQGRLESYSWNHSRTILAASVRGSKYYAVTFSVEKGQLVYSCRCPSWTASTQCKHVICALLTTVNLLVPDAFRVATTRKTSQEELSQQLLQGSAASQSVANPAPALPRFEVNLIDRQGQGFIAITNHGNVCQTFLGMPTELAILLRATQDPAWSVQDALRDFLKHHGQAFPIYFENTQGRTLVEWAPSMTYTIKTELDVRGEKVIVAARSFRFGVAQEHAQLFMGMVVDLDAYKLAPLDNDLGWTLYDLLSENYHERDDMPSRRPFNRGLGKLKPPSWQRQERGIGKDTRPILSIPLHEFASLQIDLPTKES
;
A
#
# COMPACT_ATOMS: atom_id res chain seq x y z
N MET A 1 -34.81 21.01 -12.78
CA MET A 1 -34.05 20.03 -13.57
C MET A 1 -32.59 20.16 -13.13
N ALA A 2 -32.08 19.16 -12.41
CA ALA A 2 -30.76 19.24 -11.78
C ALA A 2 -29.67 19.07 -12.86
N ILE A 3 -28.75 20.02 -12.89
CA ILE A 3 -27.60 20.04 -13.77
C ILE A 3 -26.74 18.80 -13.45
N GLU A 4 -26.78 17.78 -14.30
CA GLU A 4 -25.85 16.66 -14.20
C GLU A 4 -24.43 17.22 -14.35
N SER A 5 -23.71 17.19 -13.24
CA SER A 5 -22.35 17.72 -13.15
C SER A 5 -21.47 16.82 -14.01
N SER A 6 -20.78 17.37 -15.02
CA SER A 6 -19.73 16.64 -15.76
C SER A 6 -18.87 15.81 -14.79
N GLY A 7 -18.48 14.59 -15.17
CA GLY A 7 -17.67 13.71 -14.30
C GLY A 7 -16.45 14.44 -13.72
N VAL A 8 -15.84 15.35 -14.49
CA VAL A 8 -14.74 16.21 -14.03
C VAL A 8 -15.17 17.12 -12.86
N LEU A 9 -16.34 17.77 -12.94
CA LEU A 9 -16.87 18.62 -11.86
C LEU A 9 -17.22 17.83 -10.60
N ALA A 10 -17.74 16.62 -10.75
CA ALA A 10 -18.04 15.74 -9.62
C ALA A 10 -16.76 15.39 -8.85
N HIS A 11 -15.68 15.05 -9.57
CA HIS A 11 -14.39 14.75 -8.96
C HIS A 11 -13.74 16.01 -8.35
N LEU A 12 -13.84 17.16 -9.02
CA LEU A 12 -13.34 18.43 -8.49
C LEU A 12 -14.09 18.85 -7.20
N LYS A 13 -15.40 18.61 -7.10
CA LYS A 13 -16.18 18.84 -5.86
C LYS A 13 -15.76 17.92 -4.72
N ALA A 14 -15.37 16.69 -5.03
CA ALA A 14 -14.95 15.69 -4.05
C ALA A 14 -13.50 15.87 -3.57
N LEU A 15 -12.72 16.76 -4.20
CA LEU A 15 -11.35 17.04 -3.76
C LEU A 15 -11.34 17.74 -2.41
N SER A 16 -10.64 17.14 -1.44
CA SER A 16 -10.39 17.80 -0.16
C SER A 16 -9.34 18.91 -0.30
N PRO A 17 -9.46 20.01 0.46
CA PRO A 17 -8.43 21.04 0.55
C PRO A 17 -7.02 20.50 0.82
N ASN A 18 -6.92 19.53 1.72
CA ASN A 18 -5.67 18.90 2.12
C ASN A 18 -4.99 18.19 0.95
N HIS A 19 -5.75 17.54 0.06
CA HIS A 19 -5.20 16.88 -1.13
C HIS A 19 -4.35 17.84 -1.97
N ILE A 20 -4.84 19.07 -2.17
CA ILE A 20 -4.15 20.07 -2.99
C ILE A 20 -2.79 20.46 -2.39
N TYR A 21 -2.65 20.45 -1.05
CA TYR A 21 -1.39 20.74 -0.37
C TYR A 21 -0.35 19.61 -0.48
N PHE A 22 -0.75 18.40 -0.83
CA PHE A 22 0.14 17.25 -1.01
C PHE A 22 0.46 16.93 -2.48
N LEU A 23 -0.15 17.63 -3.44
CA LEU A 23 0.06 17.40 -4.87
C LEU A 23 1.42 17.85 -5.41
N ALA A 24 2.10 18.75 -4.70
CA ALA A 24 3.37 19.32 -5.15
C ALA A 24 4.29 19.60 -3.96
N SER A 25 5.56 19.89 -4.23
CA SER A 25 6.47 20.34 -3.17
C SER A 25 5.95 21.60 -2.49
N LYS A 26 6.29 21.78 -1.20
CA LYS A 26 5.90 22.97 -0.41
C LYS A 26 6.14 24.29 -1.16
N ALA A 27 7.26 24.40 -1.88
CA ALA A 27 7.58 25.59 -2.67
C ALA A 27 6.60 25.85 -3.82
N TYR A 28 6.13 24.81 -4.51
CA TYR A 28 5.12 24.94 -5.57
C TYR A 28 3.72 25.17 -5.03
N VAL A 29 3.38 24.58 -3.89
CA VAL A 29 2.09 24.78 -3.21
C VAL A 29 1.95 26.24 -2.76
N LEU A 30 2.96 26.79 -2.07
CA LEU A 30 2.96 28.18 -1.62
C LEU A 30 2.84 29.16 -2.80
N ARG A 31 3.62 28.96 -3.87
CA ARG A 31 3.50 29.78 -5.08
C ARG A 31 2.14 29.62 -5.76
N GLY A 32 1.55 28.42 -5.74
CA GLY A 32 0.21 28.19 -6.28
C GLY A 32 -0.87 28.94 -5.50
N TYR A 33 -0.72 28.99 -4.18
CA TYR A 33 -1.57 29.78 -3.30
C TYR A 33 -1.43 31.28 -3.57
N ASP A 34 -0.20 31.79 -3.77
CA ASP A 34 0.01 33.20 -4.16
C ASP A 34 -0.71 33.55 -5.47
N TYR A 35 -0.67 32.65 -6.46
CA TYR A 35 -1.38 32.83 -7.73
C TYR A 35 -2.90 32.82 -7.55
N TYR A 36 -3.41 31.94 -6.68
CA TYR A 36 -4.83 31.89 -6.33
C TYR A 36 -5.29 33.18 -5.63
N ALA A 37 -4.56 33.62 -4.61
CA ALA A 37 -4.87 34.85 -3.87
C ALA A 37 -4.87 36.10 -4.76
N GLN A 38 -4.03 36.11 -5.80
CA GLN A 38 -3.97 37.18 -6.81
C GLN A 38 -5.04 37.06 -7.91
N GLY A 39 -5.88 36.02 -7.89
CA GLY A 39 -6.93 35.81 -8.89
C GLY A 39 -6.38 35.57 -10.30
N ARG A 40 -5.29 34.80 -10.43
CA ARG A 40 -4.59 34.62 -11.72
C ARG A 40 -5.22 33.57 -12.64
N LEU A 41 -6.27 32.87 -12.22
CA LEU A 41 -7.09 32.06 -13.14
C LEU A 41 -8.10 33.00 -13.80
N GLU A 42 -8.09 33.08 -15.13
CA GLU A 42 -8.86 34.10 -15.86
C GLU A 42 -10.04 33.52 -16.65
N SER A 43 -10.00 32.24 -17.04
CA SER A 43 -11.11 31.61 -17.76
C SER A 43 -11.14 30.09 -17.68
N TYR A 44 -12.33 29.52 -17.91
CA TYR A 44 -12.55 28.11 -18.17
C TYR A 44 -13.07 27.88 -19.58
N SER A 45 -12.73 26.73 -20.17
CA SER A 45 -13.35 26.24 -21.39
C SER A 45 -13.50 24.72 -21.36
N TRP A 46 -14.64 24.22 -21.83
CA TRP A 46 -14.88 22.80 -21.99
C TRP A 46 -14.53 22.35 -23.40
N ASN A 47 -13.98 21.15 -23.53
CA ASN A 47 -13.99 20.48 -24.83
C ASN A 47 -15.44 20.11 -25.22
N HIS A 48 -15.66 19.83 -26.51
CA HIS A 48 -17.00 19.56 -27.04
C HIS A 48 -17.72 18.40 -26.31
N SER A 49 -16.98 17.36 -25.89
CA SER A 49 -17.52 16.20 -25.17
C SER A 49 -17.65 16.39 -23.65
N ARG A 50 -17.29 17.54 -23.09
CA ARG A 50 -17.24 17.85 -21.64
C ARG A 50 -16.49 16.84 -20.77
N THR A 51 -15.55 16.13 -21.38
CA THR A 51 -14.66 15.20 -20.71
C THR A 51 -13.37 15.88 -20.26
N ILE A 52 -13.07 17.06 -20.82
CA ILE A 52 -11.87 17.85 -20.50
C ILE A 52 -12.28 19.29 -20.22
N LEU A 53 -11.96 19.77 -19.02
CA LEU A 53 -12.06 21.18 -18.62
C LEU A 53 -10.67 21.81 -18.71
N ALA A 54 -10.52 22.85 -19.52
CA ALA A 54 -9.31 23.66 -19.55
C ALA A 54 -9.49 24.92 -18.70
N ALA A 55 -8.48 25.25 -17.91
CA ALA A 55 -8.36 26.46 -17.10
C ALA A 55 -7.16 27.28 -17.59
N SER A 56 -7.38 28.56 -17.85
CA SER A 56 -6.33 29.49 -18.28
C SER A 56 -5.77 30.25 -17.07
N VAL A 57 -4.48 30.04 -16.77
CA VAL A 57 -3.79 30.68 -15.65
C VAL A 57 -2.73 31.65 -16.16
N ARG A 58 -2.82 32.91 -15.72
CA ARG A 58 -1.87 33.98 -16.06
C ARG A 58 -0.56 33.83 -15.26
N GLY A 59 0.54 33.55 -15.95
CA GLY A 59 1.91 33.60 -15.44
C GLY A 59 2.73 34.68 -16.13
N SER A 60 3.95 34.34 -16.58
CA SER A 60 4.70 35.17 -17.53
C SER A 60 4.02 35.22 -18.91
N LYS A 61 3.22 34.20 -19.21
CA LYS A 61 2.26 34.09 -20.31
C LYS A 61 1.05 33.30 -19.82
N TYR A 62 0.07 33.08 -20.68
CA TYR A 62 -1.05 32.19 -20.37
C TYR A 62 -0.61 30.72 -20.43
N TYR A 63 -0.93 29.99 -19.36
CA TYR A 63 -0.71 28.55 -19.27
C TYR A 63 -2.06 27.83 -19.13
N ALA A 64 -2.30 26.88 -20.03
CA ALA A 64 -3.47 26.03 -19.97
C ALA A 64 -3.22 24.87 -19.00
N VAL A 65 -4.11 24.70 -18.02
CA VAL A 65 -4.24 23.52 -17.17
C VAL A 65 -5.46 22.75 -17.64
N THR A 66 -5.36 21.44 -17.83
CA THR A 66 -6.51 20.61 -18.24
C THR A 66 -6.88 19.65 -17.13
N PHE A 67 -8.17 19.46 -16.90
CA PHE A 67 -8.75 18.46 -16.01
C PHE A 67 -9.56 17.47 -16.83
N SER A 68 -9.26 16.18 -16.73
CA SER A 68 -10.01 15.10 -17.37
C SER A 68 -10.31 14.00 -16.37
N VAL A 69 -11.27 13.14 -16.67
CA VAL A 69 -11.47 11.90 -15.90
C VAL A 69 -11.06 10.72 -16.76
N GLU A 70 -10.03 10.01 -16.33
CA GLU A 70 -9.52 8.82 -17.01
C GLU A 70 -9.59 7.65 -16.05
N LYS A 71 -10.23 6.55 -16.46
CA LYS A 71 -10.44 5.36 -15.61
C LYS A 71 -11.05 5.70 -14.23
N GLY A 72 -11.96 6.67 -14.19
CA GLY A 72 -12.62 7.13 -12.97
C GLY A 72 -11.74 7.96 -12.04
N GLN A 73 -10.65 8.54 -12.55
CA GLN A 73 -9.70 9.36 -11.77
C GLN A 73 -9.55 10.73 -12.41
N LEU A 74 -9.50 11.79 -11.60
CA LEU A 74 -9.24 13.15 -12.08
C LEU A 74 -7.76 13.31 -12.44
N VAL A 75 -7.48 13.48 -13.73
CA VAL A 75 -6.15 13.75 -14.27
C VAL A 75 -6.00 15.24 -14.51
N TYR A 76 -4.86 15.80 -14.13
CA TYR A 76 -4.51 17.19 -14.38
C TYR A 76 -3.20 17.27 -15.16
N SER A 77 -3.16 18.14 -16.17
CA SER A 77 -1.94 18.44 -16.93
C SER A 77 -1.76 19.95 -17.07
N CYS A 78 -0.52 20.41 -17.24
CA CYS A 78 -0.24 21.82 -17.49
C CYS A 78 0.83 21.98 -18.59
N ARG A 79 0.62 22.94 -19.49
CA ARG A 79 1.56 23.25 -20.59
C ARG A 79 2.80 24.06 -20.15
N CYS A 80 3.07 24.18 -18.85
CA CYS A 80 4.22 24.93 -18.38
C CYS A 80 5.49 24.04 -18.32
N PRO A 81 6.70 24.59 -18.56
CA PRO A 81 7.93 23.80 -18.55
C PRO A 81 8.25 23.12 -17.21
N SER A 82 7.74 23.67 -16.11
CA SER A 82 7.95 23.15 -14.77
C SER A 82 6.97 22.04 -14.37
N TRP A 83 6.06 21.62 -15.27
CA TRP A 83 5.08 20.60 -14.96
C TRP A 83 5.62 19.19 -15.27
N THR A 84 5.46 18.29 -14.31
CA THR A 84 5.54 16.84 -14.51
C THR A 84 4.38 16.17 -13.79
N ALA A 85 4.04 14.95 -14.20
CA ALA A 85 3.01 14.15 -13.53
C ALA A 85 3.33 13.86 -12.05
N SER A 86 4.60 13.84 -11.66
CA SER A 86 5.05 13.54 -10.30
C SER A 86 5.17 14.76 -9.39
N THR A 87 5.53 15.93 -9.93
CA THR A 87 5.83 17.12 -9.10
C THR A 87 4.73 18.17 -9.13
N GLN A 88 3.88 18.12 -10.16
CA GLN A 88 2.89 19.13 -10.51
C GLN A 88 3.49 20.55 -10.54
N CYS A 89 2.71 21.56 -10.91
CA CYS A 89 3.22 22.93 -10.96
C CYS A 89 2.28 23.89 -10.24
N LYS A 90 2.81 25.07 -9.89
CA LYS A 90 2.04 26.14 -9.26
C LYS A 90 0.75 26.53 -10.01
N HIS A 91 0.71 26.37 -11.34
CA HIS A 91 -0.51 26.66 -12.13
C HIS A 91 -1.60 25.61 -11.90
N VAL A 92 -1.24 24.32 -11.77
CA VAL A 92 -2.18 23.25 -11.40
C VAL A 92 -2.74 23.52 -10.01
N ILE A 93 -1.89 23.86 -9.04
CA ILE A 93 -2.31 24.20 -7.68
C ILE A 93 -3.26 25.40 -7.69
N CYS A 94 -2.90 26.51 -8.35
CA CYS A 94 -3.76 27.69 -8.48
C CYS A 94 -5.12 27.34 -9.09
N ALA A 95 -5.13 26.54 -10.16
CA ALA A 95 -6.36 26.16 -10.83
C ALA A 95 -7.24 25.29 -9.93
N LEU A 96 -6.66 24.32 -9.22
CA LEU A 96 -7.40 23.48 -8.27
C LEU A 96 -7.98 24.28 -7.11
N LEU A 97 -7.18 25.14 -6.47
CA LEU A 97 -7.66 26.00 -5.37
C LEU A 97 -8.84 26.86 -5.83
N THR A 98 -8.70 27.53 -6.98
CA THR A 98 -9.78 28.36 -7.53
C THR A 98 -11.02 27.53 -7.84
N THR A 99 -10.86 26.40 -8.51
CA THR A 99 -11.98 25.57 -8.96
C THR A 99 -12.73 24.96 -7.78
N VAL A 100 -12.01 24.44 -6.79
CA VAL A 100 -12.62 23.88 -5.58
C VAL A 100 -13.30 24.98 -4.78
N ASN A 101 -12.70 26.17 -4.64
CA ASN A 101 -13.34 27.28 -3.95
C ASN A 101 -14.61 27.80 -4.65
N LEU A 102 -14.66 27.75 -5.99
CA LEU A 102 -15.88 28.10 -6.74
C LEU A 102 -16.99 27.04 -6.57
N LEU A 103 -16.61 25.76 -6.44
CA LEU A 103 -17.55 24.64 -6.32
C LEU A 103 -18.00 24.38 -4.88
N VAL A 104 -17.14 24.66 -3.90
CA VAL A 104 -17.32 24.46 -2.46
C VAL A 104 -16.71 25.67 -1.72
N PRO A 105 -17.45 26.80 -1.61
CA PRO A 105 -16.92 28.06 -1.08
C PRO A 105 -16.39 28.00 0.36
N ASP A 106 -16.88 27.06 1.17
CA ASP A 106 -16.43 26.88 2.55
C ASP A 106 -15.14 26.05 2.67
N ALA A 107 -14.63 25.50 1.55
CA ALA A 107 -13.45 24.64 1.54
C ALA A 107 -12.15 25.40 1.84
N PHE A 108 -12.09 26.71 1.54
CA PHE A 108 -10.92 27.55 1.81
C PHE A 108 -11.34 28.93 2.36
N ARG A 109 -10.98 29.22 3.60
CA ARG A 109 -11.15 30.57 4.18
C ARG A 109 -10.03 31.49 3.68
N VAL A 110 -10.19 32.06 2.49
CA VAL A 110 -9.24 33.06 1.97
C VAL A 110 -9.98 34.32 1.57
N ALA A 111 -9.56 35.46 2.11
CA ALA A 111 -10.04 36.78 1.72
C ALA A 111 -9.62 37.07 0.27
N THR A 112 -10.46 36.73 -0.70
CA THR A 112 -10.24 37.05 -2.11
C THR A 112 -10.86 38.41 -2.44
N THR A 113 -10.06 39.30 -3.01
CA THR A 113 -10.37 40.74 -3.13
C THR A 113 -11.20 41.13 -4.36
N ARG A 114 -11.77 40.18 -5.12
CA ARG A 114 -12.55 40.49 -6.35
C ARG A 114 -13.73 39.56 -6.56
N LYS A 115 -14.92 39.98 -6.11
CA LYS A 115 -16.19 39.23 -6.25
C LYS A 115 -16.67 39.09 -7.71
N THR A 116 -16.48 40.12 -8.55
CA THR A 116 -17.03 40.17 -9.92
C THR A 116 -16.43 39.11 -10.86
N SER A 117 -15.12 38.84 -10.76
CA SER A 117 -14.45 37.83 -11.60
C SER A 117 -14.80 36.39 -11.19
N GLN A 118 -15.28 36.16 -9.97
CA GLN A 118 -15.65 34.81 -9.51
C GLN A 118 -16.99 34.35 -10.09
N GLU A 119 -17.94 35.26 -10.28
CA GLU A 119 -19.25 34.95 -10.86
C GLU A 119 -19.13 34.54 -12.33
N GLU A 120 -18.32 35.25 -13.12
CA GLU A 120 -18.02 34.92 -14.51
C GLU A 120 -17.36 33.54 -14.64
N LEU A 121 -16.36 33.26 -13.79
CA LEU A 121 -15.69 31.96 -13.76
C LEU A 121 -16.65 30.83 -13.36
N SER A 122 -17.53 31.07 -12.38
CA SER A 122 -18.55 30.10 -11.98
C SER A 122 -19.52 29.79 -13.11
N GLN A 123 -19.93 30.80 -13.89
CA GLN A 123 -20.80 30.59 -15.06
C GLN A 123 -20.09 29.76 -16.13
N GLN A 124 -18.85 30.09 -16.49
CA GLN A 124 -18.05 29.35 -17.47
C GLN A 124 -17.84 27.88 -17.04
N LEU A 125 -17.67 27.63 -15.74
CA LEU A 125 -17.49 26.30 -15.19
C LEU A 125 -18.76 25.44 -15.31
N LEU A 126 -19.95 26.02 -15.13
CA LEU A 126 -21.23 25.31 -15.02
C LEU A 126 -22.07 25.27 -16.32
N GLN A 127 -22.00 26.29 -17.18
CA GLN A 127 -22.87 26.44 -18.36
C GLN A 127 -22.47 25.58 -19.56
N GLY A 128 -21.54 24.63 -19.38
CA GLY A 128 -21.32 23.60 -20.37
C GLY A 128 -22.61 22.87 -20.74
N SER A 129 -23.51 22.56 -19.79
CA SER A 129 -24.47 21.43 -19.79
C SER A 129 -25.79 21.55 -20.58
N ALA A 130 -25.79 21.48 -21.92
CA ALA A 130 -27.00 21.21 -22.72
C ALA A 130 -26.75 20.29 -23.94
N ALA A 131 -27.76 19.48 -24.27
CA ALA A 131 -27.89 18.48 -25.35
C ALA A 131 -27.50 17.02 -24.99
N SER A 132 -28.54 16.20 -25.02
CA SER A 132 -28.74 14.87 -24.44
C SER A 132 -28.44 13.71 -25.40
N GLN A 133 -28.11 12.53 -24.88
CA GLN A 133 -28.89 11.29 -25.06
C GLN A 133 -28.36 10.16 -24.16
N SER A 134 -29.31 9.47 -23.53
CA SER A 134 -29.15 8.53 -22.42
C SER A 134 -28.62 7.17 -22.86
N VAL A 135 -27.52 6.73 -22.24
CA VAL A 135 -27.24 5.31 -22.04
C VAL A 135 -27.18 5.10 -20.53
N ALA A 136 -28.15 4.36 -20.01
CA ALA A 136 -28.30 4.11 -18.58
C ALA A 136 -27.08 3.35 -18.06
N ASN A 137 -26.24 4.03 -17.27
CA ASN A 137 -25.26 3.37 -16.42
C ASN A 137 -25.81 3.30 -14.98
N PRO A 138 -25.64 2.17 -14.28
CA PRO A 138 -26.12 2.03 -12.91
C PRO A 138 -25.37 2.99 -11.97
N ALA A 139 -26.08 3.45 -10.94
CA ALA A 139 -25.59 4.43 -9.96
C ALA A 139 -24.21 4.07 -9.37
N PRO A 140 -23.33 5.04 -9.09
CA PRO A 140 -22.03 4.76 -8.50
C PRO A 140 -22.19 4.24 -7.07
N ALA A 141 -21.72 3.01 -6.84
CA ALA A 141 -21.61 2.43 -5.51
C ALA A 141 -20.61 3.23 -4.66
N LEU A 142 -20.88 3.39 -3.37
CA LEU A 142 -19.94 3.99 -2.42
C LEU A 142 -18.60 3.24 -2.45
N PRO A 143 -17.45 3.95 -2.38
CA PRO A 143 -16.13 3.32 -2.44
C PRO A 143 -15.99 2.31 -1.29
N ARG A 144 -15.69 1.07 -1.66
CA ARG A 144 -15.52 -0.05 -0.72
C ARG A 144 -14.06 -0.47 -0.76
N PHE A 145 -13.29 0.11 0.16
CA PHE A 145 -11.88 -0.22 0.33
C PHE A 145 -11.70 -1.53 1.11
N GLU A 146 -10.70 -2.31 0.74
CA GLU A 146 -10.35 -3.57 1.38
C GLU A 146 -8.83 -3.67 1.50
N VAL A 147 -8.34 -4.26 2.58
CA VAL A 147 -6.92 -4.56 2.79
C VAL A 147 -6.69 -6.02 2.43
N ASN A 148 -5.73 -6.31 1.57
CA ASN A 148 -5.40 -7.66 1.13
C ASN A 148 -3.97 -7.96 1.57
N LEU A 149 -3.83 -8.97 2.42
CA LEU A 149 -2.59 -9.56 2.87
C LEU A 149 -2.29 -10.74 1.95
N ILE A 150 -1.33 -10.58 1.06
CA ILE A 150 -1.06 -11.52 -0.03
C ILE A 150 0.24 -12.25 0.27
N ASP A 151 0.17 -13.56 0.51
CA ASP A 151 1.34 -14.43 0.57
C ASP A 151 1.57 -15.10 -0.79
N ARG A 152 2.67 -14.72 -1.45
CA ARG A 152 3.15 -15.38 -2.67
C ARG A 152 4.44 -16.10 -2.37
N GLN A 153 4.36 -17.42 -2.21
CA GLN A 153 5.52 -18.30 -2.06
C GLN A 153 6.40 -17.92 -0.86
N GLY A 154 5.79 -17.50 0.25
CA GLY A 154 6.50 -17.11 1.46
C GLY A 154 6.97 -15.65 1.47
N GLN A 155 6.58 -14.85 0.46
CA GLN A 155 6.77 -13.41 0.42
C GLN A 155 5.43 -12.71 0.65
N GLY A 156 5.33 -12.03 1.80
CA GLY A 156 4.16 -11.23 2.16
C GLY A 156 4.13 -9.86 1.47
N PHE A 157 3.00 -9.51 0.88
CA PHE A 157 2.71 -8.21 0.30
C PHE A 157 1.38 -7.68 0.81
N ILE A 158 1.24 -6.36 0.88
CA ILE A 158 -0.02 -5.72 1.24
C ILE A 158 -0.53 -4.98 0.00
N ALA A 159 -1.77 -5.25 -0.39
CA ALA A 159 -2.45 -4.54 -1.45
C ALA A 159 -3.77 -3.96 -0.92
N ILE A 160 -4.00 -2.68 -1.15
CA ILE A 160 -5.28 -2.05 -0.84
C ILE A 160 -6.11 -2.06 -2.11
N THR A 161 -7.34 -2.58 -2.07
CA THR A 161 -8.25 -2.60 -3.22
C THR A 161 -9.42 -1.66 -3.00
N ASN A 162 -10.00 -1.16 -4.09
CA ASN A 162 -11.29 -0.47 -4.10
C ASN A 162 -12.18 -1.15 -5.16
N HIS A 163 -13.29 -1.74 -4.73
CA HIS A 163 -14.11 -2.62 -5.58
C HIS A 163 -13.30 -3.72 -6.28
N GLY A 164 -12.37 -4.34 -5.55
CA GLY A 164 -11.49 -5.40 -6.07
C GLY A 164 -10.33 -4.91 -6.95
N ASN A 165 -10.25 -3.62 -7.30
CA ASN A 165 -9.15 -3.08 -8.08
C ASN A 165 -8.03 -2.60 -7.16
N VAL A 166 -6.79 -3.04 -7.41
CA VAL A 166 -5.62 -2.63 -6.62
C VAL A 166 -5.39 -1.12 -6.75
N CYS A 167 -5.36 -0.43 -5.62
CA CYS A 167 -5.07 0.98 -5.51
C CYS A 167 -3.57 1.19 -5.65
N GLN A 168 -3.18 1.98 -6.65
CA GLN A 168 -1.80 2.41 -6.88
C GLN A 168 -1.56 3.83 -6.36
N THR A 169 -2.64 4.53 -5.98
CA THR A 169 -2.61 5.93 -5.57
C THR A 169 -3.47 6.14 -4.34
N PHE A 170 -3.23 7.26 -3.64
CA PHE A 170 -3.98 7.65 -2.45
C PHE A 170 -5.32 8.34 -2.77
N LEU A 171 -5.73 8.46 -4.05
CA LEU A 171 -6.90 9.27 -4.42
C LEU A 171 -8.22 8.63 -3.95
N GLY A 172 -9.01 9.39 -3.20
CA GLY A 172 -10.27 8.92 -2.60
C GLY A 172 -10.08 7.92 -1.46
N MET A 173 -8.84 7.60 -1.11
CA MET A 173 -8.49 6.67 -0.05
C MET A 173 -8.56 7.38 1.32
N PRO A 174 -9.20 6.76 2.33
CA PRO A 174 -9.10 7.18 3.72
C PRO A 174 -7.64 7.35 4.16
N THR A 175 -7.36 8.30 5.05
CA THR A 175 -5.99 8.68 5.42
C THR A 175 -5.22 7.51 6.03
N GLU A 176 -5.91 6.67 6.78
CA GLU A 176 -5.40 5.48 7.46
C GLU A 176 -4.87 4.46 6.44
N LEU A 177 -5.64 4.23 5.37
CA LEU A 177 -5.24 3.37 4.27
C LEU A 177 -4.15 4.01 3.40
N ALA A 178 -4.15 5.33 3.24
CA ALA A 178 -3.13 6.03 2.49
C ALA A 178 -1.74 5.93 3.15
N ILE A 179 -1.69 5.98 4.49
CA ILE A 179 -0.46 5.75 5.26
C ILE A 179 0.05 4.32 5.03
N LEU A 180 -0.84 3.33 5.11
CA LEU A 180 -0.49 1.93 4.86
C LEU A 180 0.01 1.71 3.42
N LEU A 181 -0.68 2.25 2.41
CA LEU A 181 -0.25 2.18 1.01
C LEU A 181 1.09 2.87 0.78
N ARG A 182 1.37 3.97 1.49
CA ARG A 182 2.65 4.65 1.37
C ARG A 182 3.79 3.77 1.87
N ALA A 183 3.58 3.09 2.99
CA ALA A 183 4.58 2.18 3.54
C ALA A 183 4.92 1.05 2.55
N THR A 184 3.95 0.55 1.77
CA THR A 184 4.22 -0.49 0.75
C THR A 184 4.97 0.01 -0.48
N GLN A 185 4.99 1.32 -0.72
CA GLN A 185 5.61 1.95 -1.89
C GLN A 185 6.98 2.58 -1.58
N ASP A 186 7.24 2.95 -0.32
CA ASP A 186 8.46 3.64 0.11
C ASP A 186 9.42 2.68 0.84
N PRO A 187 10.59 2.36 0.28
CA PRO A 187 11.56 1.46 0.90
C PRO A 187 12.11 1.96 2.24
N ALA A 188 11.98 3.26 2.54
CA ALA A 188 12.42 3.82 3.82
C ALA A 188 11.51 3.43 4.99
N TRP A 189 10.34 2.81 4.73
CA TRP A 189 9.34 2.47 5.73
C TRP A 189 9.32 0.96 5.99
N SER A 190 9.21 0.58 7.26
CA SER A 190 8.89 -0.80 7.65
C SER A 190 7.42 -1.06 7.36
N VAL A 191 7.15 -1.81 6.29
CA VAL A 191 5.79 -2.23 5.92
C VAL A 191 5.13 -2.99 7.07
N GLN A 192 5.90 -3.78 7.81
CA GLN A 192 5.45 -4.56 8.95
C GLN A 192 4.95 -3.66 10.09
N ASP A 193 5.72 -2.63 10.44
CA ASP A 193 5.35 -1.71 11.52
C ASP A 193 4.15 -0.86 11.12
N ALA A 194 4.09 -0.42 9.86
CA ALA A 194 2.95 0.32 9.33
C ALA A 194 1.66 -0.53 9.35
N LEU A 195 1.74 -1.82 9.00
CA LEU A 195 0.61 -2.74 9.10
C LEU A 195 0.18 -2.94 10.56
N ARG A 196 1.13 -3.13 11.47
CA ARG A 196 0.84 -3.29 12.90
C ARG A 196 0.15 -2.06 13.48
N ASP A 197 0.64 -0.87 13.15
CA ASP A 197 0.08 0.40 13.59
C ASP A 197 -1.33 0.62 13.01
N PHE A 198 -1.52 0.32 11.72
CA PHE A 198 -2.83 0.35 11.08
C PHE A 198 -3.82 -0.60 11.77
N LEU A 199 -3.46 -1.86 12.00
CA LEU A 199 -4.35 -2.84 12.62
C LEU A 199 -4.72 -2.45 14.05
N LYS A 200 -3.77 -1.92 14.81
CA LYS A 200 -3.99 -1.45 16.18
C LYS A 200 -5.07 -0.36 16.26
N HIS A 201 -5.10 0.57 15.31
CA HIS A 201 -6.02 1.72 15.35
C HIS A 201 -7.26 1.54 14.46
N HIS A 202 -7.16 0.75 13.39
CA HIS A 202 -8.14 0.69 12.31
C HIS A 202 -8.44 -0.73 11.80
N GLY A 203 -7.99 -1.79 12.49
CA GLY A 203 -8.16 -3.18 12.06
C GLY A 203 -9.62 -3.67 11.92
N GLN A 204 -10.59 -2.90 12.41
CA GLN A 204 -12.03 -3.18 12.25
C GLN A 204 -12.74 -2.21 11.29
N ALA A 205 -12.05 -1.16 10.82
CA ALA A 205 -12.65 -0.13 9.98
C ALA A 205 -12.78 -0.56 8.51
N PHE A 206 -11.99 -1.55 8.08
CA PHE A 206 -11.94 -2.02 6.70
C PHE A 206 -11.92 -3.56 6.67
N PRO A 207 -12.58 -4.19 5.68
CA PRO A 207 -12.43 -5.63 5.45
C PRO A 207 -10.97 -6.00 5.19
N ILE A 208 -10.48 -7.03 5.88
CA ILE A 208 -9.14 -7.57 5.72
C ILE A 208 -9.26 -8.96 5.11
N TYR A 209 -8.62 -9.17 3.98
CA TYR A 209 -8.54 -10.46 3.32
C TYR A 209 -7.11 -10.99 3.41
N PHE A 210 -6.97 -12.28 3.61
CA PHE A 210 -5.74 -13.01 3.41
C PHE A 210 -5.83 -13.82 2.11
N GLU A 211 -4.85 -13.69 1.24
CA GLU A 211 -4.76 -14.38 -0.04
C GLU A 211 -3.49 -15.21 -0.09
N ASN A 212 -3.63 -16.51 -0.30
CA ASN A 212 -2.53 -17.44 -0.50
C ASN A 212 -2.83 -18.38 -1.69
N THR A 213 -2.04 -19.44 -1.85
CA THR A 213 -2.24 -20.43 -2.92
C THR A 213 -3.56 -21.21 -2.83
N GLN A 214 -4.21 -21.23 -1.67
CA GLN A 214 -5.49 -21.91 -1.45
C GLN A 214 -6.70 -21.01 -1.75
N GLY A 215 -6.50 -19.69 -1.81
CA GLY A 215 -7.52 -18.72 -2.19
C GLY A 215 -7.52 -17.48 -1.32
N ARG A 216 -8.64 -16.76 -1.36
CA ARG A 216 -8.87 -15.49 -0.66
C ARG A 216 -9.89 -15.68 0.45
N THR A 217 -9.51 -15.32 1.68
CA THR A 217 -10.29 -15.55 2.90
C THR A 217 -10.44 -14.24 3.67
N LEU A 218 -11.66 -13.90 4.08
CA LEU A 218 -11.90 -12.76 4.97
C LEU A 218 -11.43 -13.12 6.38
N VAL A 219 -10.64 -12.25 7.00
CA VAL A 219 -10.13 -12.44 8.37
C VAL A 219 -10.45 -11.22 9.24
N GLU A 220 -10.67 -11.47 10.53
CA GLU A 220 -10.96 -10.42 11.50
C GLU A 220 -9.73 -10.16 12.38
N TRP A 221 -9.40 -8.88 12.58
CA TRP A 221 -8.34 -8.48 13.50
C TRP A 221 -8.74 -8.77 14.96
N ALA A 222 -7.97 -9.63 15.63
CA ALA A 222 -8.19 -10.09 16.99
C ALA A 222 -6.96 -9.82 17.88
N PRO A 223 -6.77 -8.59 18.38
CA PRO A 223 -5.56 -8.20 19.10
C PRO A 223 -5.41 -8.89 20.46
N SER A 224 -6.48 -9.44 21.02
CA SER A 224 -6.48 -10.18 22.29
C SER A 224 -6.21 -11.67 22.13
N MET A 225 -6.16 -12.19 20.90
CA MET A 225 -5.79 -13.58 20.67
C MET A 225 -4.27 -13.71 20.70
N THR A 226 -3.79 -14.66 21.49
CA THR A 226 -2.37 -14.97 21.60
C THR A 226 -2.08 -16.29 20.91
N TYR A 227 -0.97 -16.30 20.18
CA TYR A 227 -0.46 -17.50 19.53
C TYR A 227 1.00 -17.69 19.95
N THR A 228 1.37 -18.94 20.15
CA THR A 228 2.77 -19.32 20.35
C THR A 228 3.19 -20.20 19.20
N ILE A 229 4.34 -19.91 18.61
CA ILE A 229 4.94 -20.79 17.62
C ILE A 229 5.95 -21.73 18.28
N LYS A 230 6.05 -22.96 17.77
CA LYS A 230 7.03 -23.96 18.24
C LYS A 230 7.49 -24.85 17.09
N THR A 231 8.69 -25.39 17.21
CA THR A 231 9.15 -26.52 16.40
C THR A 231 8.69 -27.83 17.04
N GLU A 232 7.88 -28.58 16.30
CA GLU A 232 7.45 -29.94 16.64
C GLU A 232 8.45 -30.95 16.06
N LEU A 233 8.83 -31.93 16.88
CA LEU A 233 9.69 -33.05 16.50
C LEU A 233 8.93 -34.34 16.78
N ASP A 234 8.72 -35.15 15.74
CA ASP A 234 8.01 -36.43 15.83
C ASP A 234 8.85 -37.53 15.19
N VAL A 235 9.11 -38.62 15.91
CA VAL A 235 9.92 -39.74 15.40
C VAL A 235 9.01 -40.79 14.80
N ARG A 236 9.11 -40.98 13.48
CA ARG A 236 8.33 -41.97 12.72
C ARG A 236 9.25 -42.98 12.04
N GLY A 237 9.43 -44.13 12.68
CA GLY A 237 10.37 -45.15 12.22
C GLY A 237 11.80 -44.63 12.24
N GLU A 238 12.51 -44.74 11.12
CA GLU A 238 13.92 -44.31 10.97
C GLU A 238 14.07 -42.82 10.60
N LYS A 239 13.05 -42.00 10.86
CA LYS A 239 13.02 -40.59 10.46
C LYS A 239 12.47 -39.71 11.59
N VAL A 240 13.02 -38.51 11.71
CA VAL A 240 12.51 -37.41 12.52
C VAL A 240 11.77 -36.45 11.60
N ILE A 241 10.48 -36.29 11.87
CA ILE A 241 9.61 -35.32 11.24
C ILE A 241 9.72 -34.02 12.02
N VAL A 242 10.10 -32.95 11.34
CA VAL A 242 10.24 -31.61 11.94
C VAL A 242 9.20 -30.70 11.31
N ALA A 243 8.37 -30.08 12.13
CA ALA A 243 7.32 -29.17 11.66
C ALA A 243 7.33 -27.85 12.43
N ALA A 244 7.19 -26.75 11.71
CA ALA A 244 6.94 -25.44 12.29
C ALA A 244 5.43 -25.29 12.53
N ARG A 245 5.01 -25.24 13.80
CA ARG A 245 3.59 -25.20 14.19
C ARG A 245 3.24 -23.94 14.98
N SER A 246 2.01 -23.47 14.80
CA SER A 246 1.40 -22.43 15.63
C SER A 246 0.41 -23.07 16.60
N PHE A 247 0.37 -22.57 17.84
CA PHE A 247 -0.48 -23.08 18.90
C PHE A 247 -1.33 -21.96 19.49
N ARG A 248 -2.60 -22.30 19.77
CA ARG A 248 -3.53 -21.47 20.53
C ARG A 248 -4.03 -22.28 21.71
N PHE A 249 -3.83 -21.77 22.93
CA PHE A 249 -4.15 -22.48 24.18
C PHE A 249 -3.62 -23.92 24.26
N GLY A 250 -2.41 -24.14 23.73
CA GLY A 250 -1.76 -25.46 23.72
C GLY A 250 -2.24 -26.41 22.62
N VAL A 251 -3.20 -26.01 21.80
CA VAL A 251 -3.69 -26.81 20.66
C VAL A 251 -3.02 -26.33 19.38
N ALA A 252 -2.45 -27.27 18.61
CA ALA A 252 -1.86 -26.97 17.31
C ALA A 252 -2.94 -26.49 16.34
N GLN A 253 -2.66 -25.41 15.62
CA GLN A 253 -3.53 -24.86 14.59
C GLN A 253 -2.95 -25.29 13.23
N GLU A 254 -3.59 -26.27 12.59
CA GLU A 254 -3.12 -26.89 11.34
C GLU A 254 -3.10 -25.90 10.17
N HIS A 255 -4.10 -25.01 10.09
CA HIS A 255 -4.22 -24.02 9.01
C HIS A 255 -3.81 -22.60 9.43
N ALA A 256 -2.94 -22.49 10.44
CA ALA A 256 -2.35 -21.21 10.83
C ALA A 256 -1.08 -20.92 10.02
N GLN A 257 -0.99 -19.70 9.49
CA GLN A 257 0.15 -19.21 8.71
C GLN A 257 0.77 -17.98 9.38
N LEU A 258 2.07 -17.79 9.22
CA LEU A 258 2.69 -16.51 9.57
C LEU A 258 2.60 -15.55 8.40
N PHE A 259 2.39 -14.29 8.72
CA PHE A 259 2.42 -13.20 7.75
C PHE A 259 2.98 -11.97 8.44
N MET A 260 4.17 -11.51 8.05
CA MET A 260 4.77 -10.27 8.56
C MET A 260 4.76 -10.15 10.10
N GLY A 261 5.11 -11.22 10.81
CA GLY A 261 5.12 -11.27 12.28
C GLY A 261 3.73 -11.29 12.95
N MET A 262 2.71 -11.70 12.22
CA MET A 262 1.37 -12.00 12.73
C MET A 262 1.00 -13.44 12.39
N VAL A 263 -0.01 -13.96 13.09
CA VAL A 263 -0.62 -15.26 12.79
C VAL A 263 -1.96 -15.04 12.08
N VAL A 264 -2.12 -15.69 10.93
CA VAL A 264 -3.37 -15.82 10.22
C VAL A 264 -3.91 -17.23 10.49
N ASP A 265 -4.93 -17.33 11.33
CA ASP A 265 -5.65 -18.57 11.62
C ASP A 265 -6.84 -18.69 10.66
N LEU A 266 -6.71 -19.55 9.65
CA LEU A 266 -7.76 -19.75 8.64
C LEU A 266 -8.93 -20.59 9.13
N ASP A 267 -8.76 -21.40 10.19
CA ASP A 267 -9.85 -22.16 10.78
C ASP A 267 -10.77 -21.26 11.62
N ALA A 268 -10.17 -20.28 12.31
CA ALA A 268 -10.92 -19.30 13.09
C ALA A 268 -11.28 -18.01 12.33
N TYR A 269 -10.75 -17.82 11.11
CA TYR A 269 -10.84 -16.59 10.33
C TYR A 269 -10.30 -15.36 11.08
N LYS A 270 -9.16 -15.53 11.78
CA LYS A 270 -8.59 -14.48 12.65
C LYS A 270 -7.17 -14.10 12.23
N LEU A 271 -6.87 -12.81 12.36
CA LEU A 271 -5.54 -12.24 12.29
C LEU A 271 -5.15 -11.74 13.67
N ALA A 272 -3.98 -12.14 14.18
CA ALA A 272 -3.55 -11.80 15.53
C ALA A 272 -2.05 -11.51 15.59
N PRO A 273 -1.59 -10.69 16.54
CA PRO A 273 -0.16 -10.47 16.75
C PRO A 273 0.52 -11.76 17.19
N LEU A 274 1.77 -11.96 16.77
CA LEU A 274 2.62 -13.02 17.29
C LEU A 274 3.43 -12.48 18.47
N ASP A 275 3.32 -13.11 19.63
CA ASP A 275 3.99 -12.65 20.87
C ASP A 275 5.51 -12.90 20.85
N ASN A 276 5.95 -13.97 20.16
CA ASN A 276 7.35 -14.38 20.12
C ASN A 276 7.65 -15.14 18.82
N ASP A 277 8.66 -14.70 18.07
CA ASP A 277 9.11 -15.29 16.81
C ASP A 277 10.25 -16.33 16.98
N LEU A 278 10.83 -16.46 18.18
CA LEU A 278 11.94 -17.38 18.46
C LEU A 278 11.53 -18.86 18.47
N GLY A 279 10.22 -19.16 18.50
CA GLY A 279 9.74 -20.54 18.61
C GLY A 279 10.06 -21.41 17.40
N TRP A 280 10.45 -20.81 16.27
CA TRP A 280 10.86 -21.52 15.05
C TRP A 280 12.36 -21.47 14.76
N THR A 281 13.18 -20.88 15.64
CA THR A 281 14.63 -20.82 15.45
C THR A 281 15.25 -22.22 15.30
N LEU A 282 14.77 -23.20 16.08
CA LEU A 282 15.22 -24.59 15.93
C LEU A 282 14.86 -25.16 14.55
N TYR A 283 13.66 -24.90 14.05
CA TYR A 283 13.26 -25.32 12.71
C TYR A 283 14.18 -24.71 11.65
N ASP A 284 14.44 -23.40 11.73
CA ASP A 284 15.26 -22.70 10.74
C ASP A 284 16.68 -23.26 10.72
N LEU A 285 17.28 -23.48 11.89
CA LEU A 285 18.59 -24.14 12.04
C LEU A 285 18.60 -25.56 11.45
N LEU A 286 17.55 -26.34 11.69
CA LEU A 286 17.43 -27.70 11.14
C LEU A 286 17.28 -27.68 9.61
N SER A 287 16.50 -26.73 9.08
CA SER A 287 16.27 -26.58 7.64
C SER A 287 17.54 -26.19 6.90
N GLU A 288 18.30 -25.22 7.43
CA GLU A 288 19.56 -24.76 6.84
C GLU A 288 20.60 -25.89 6.82
N ASN A 289 20.83 -26.54 7.95
CA ASN A 289 21.81 -27.64 8.05
C ASN A 289 21.47 -28.84 7.16
N TYR A 290 20.18 -29.12 6.97
CA TYR A 290 19.73 -30.22 6.12
C TYR A 290 19.90 -29.87 4.62
N HIS A 291 19.51 -28.66 4.20
CA HIS A 291 19.65 -28.24 2.80
C HIS A 291 21.10 -28.04 2.36
N GLU A 292 22.00 -27.57 3.23
CA GLU A 292 23.43 -27.46 2.90
C GLU A 292 24.10 -28.81 2.57
N ARG A 293 23.55 -29.92 3.09
CA ARG A 293 24.05 -31.27 2.79
C ARG A 293 23.54 -31.82 1.46
N ASP A 294 22.31 -31.47 1.06
CA ASP A 294 21.69 -31.94 -0.18
C ASP A 294 22.21 -31.18 -1.42
N ASP A 295 22.57 -29.89 -1.28
CA ASP A 295 23.04 -29.03 -2.37
C ASP A 295 24.55 -29.13 -2.65
N MET A 296 25.30 -30.02 -2.01
CA MET A 296 26.71 -30.27 -2.36
C MET A 296 26.80 -31.05 -3.67
N PRO A 297 27.18 -30.44 -4.82
CA PRO A 297 27.47 -31.22 -6.00
C PRO A 297 28.74 -32.02 -5.70
N SER A 298 28.69 -33.33 -5.94
CA SER A 298 29.77 -34.29 -5.75
C SER A 298 31.10 -33.73 -6.27
N ARG A 299 31.88 -33.08 -5.39
CA ARG A 299 33.19 -32.56 -5.71
C ARG A 299 34.12 -33.74 -5.87
N ARG A 300 34.50 -34.01 -7.13
CA ARG A 300 35.68 -34.81 -7.44
C ARG A 300 36.89 -34.23 -6.68
N PRO A 301 37.79 -35.07 -6.16
CA PRO A 301 38.92 -34.60 -5.38
C PRO A 301 39.89 -33.86 -6.31
N PHE A 302 40.07 -32.56 -6.09
CA PHE A 302 41.19 -31.83 -6.69
C PHE A 302 42.09 -31.26 -5.60
N ASN A 303 43.37 -31.59 -5.77
CA ASN A 303 44.47 -31.41 -4.84
C ASN A 303 44.81 -29.95 -4.54
N ARG A 304 45.26 -29.76 -3.28
CA ARG A 304 46.23 -28.79 -2.73
C ARG A 304 46.48 -27.47 -3.48
N GLY A 305 46.25 -26.38 -2.74
CA GLY A 305 47.01 -25.13 -2.85
C GLY A 305 46.80 -24.27 -1.61
N LEU A 306 47.84 -24.13 -0.77
CA LEU A 306 47.84 -23.25 0.40
C LEU A 306 47.60 -21.79 -0.01
N GLY A 307 46.59 -21.16 0.58
CA GLY A 307 46.39 -19.71 0.54
C GLY A 307 45.68 -19.25 1.81
N LYS A 308 46.39 -18.49 2.65
CA LYS A 308 45.87 -17.88 3.88
C LYS A 308 44.71 -16.94 3.55
N LEU A 309 43.49 -17.26 3.98
CA LEU A 309 42.35 -16.35 3.96
C LEU A 309 42.16 -15.73 5.35
N LYS A 310 42.15 -14.40 5.38
CA LYS A 310 41.82 -13.56 6.54
C LYS A 310 40.38 -13.84 7.01
N PRO A 311 40.06 -13.68 8.30
CA PRO A 311 38.71 -13.86 8.80
C PRO A 311 37.79 -12.78 8.16
N PRO A 312 36.60 -13.15 7.64
CA PRO A 312 35.66 -12.17 7.14
C PRO A 312 35.09 -11.39 8.33
N SER A 313 35.22 -10.07 8.24
CA SER A 313 34.57 -9.09 9.10
C SER A 313 33.07 -9.33 9.16
N TRP A 314 32.54 -9.39 10.38
CA TRP A 314 31.12 -9.39 10.68
C TRP A 314 30.47 -8.09 10.24
N GLN A 315 30.13 -7.98 8.95
CA GLN A 315 29.07 -7.10 8.48
C GLN A 315 27.81 -7.93 8.44
N ARG A 316 27.02 -7.80 9.53
CA ARG A 316 25.65 -8.32 9.66
C ARG A 316 24.80 -7.61 8.61
N GLN A 317 24.80 -8.16 7.40
CA GLN A 317 23.90 -7.77 6.33
C GLN A 317 22.59 -8.50 6.62
N GLU A 318 21.56 -7.75 7.03
CA GLU A 318 20.20 -8.23 7.21
C GLU A 318 19.71 -8.89 5.91
N ARG A 319 19.86 -10.22 5.82
CA ARG A 319 19.19 -11.08 4.85
C ARG A 319 18.12 -11.87 5.59
N GLY A 320 17.03 -11.21 5.92
CA GLY A 320 15.79 -11.87 6.33
C GLY A 320 14.73 -11.64 5.25
N ILE A 321 14.81 -12.39 4.14
CA ILE A 321 13.82 -12.31 3.06
C ILE A 321 13.06 -13.64 2.99
N GLY A 322 11.85 -13.62 3.54
CA GLY A 322 10.66 -14.38 3.13
C GLY A 322 10.79 -15.88 2.87
N LYS A 323 10.60 -16.69 3.91
CA LYS A 323 10.10 -18.07 3.79
C LYS A 323 8.96 -18.26 4.78
N ASP A 324 7.83 -17.59 4.55
CA ASP A 324 6.65 -17.71 5.41
C ASP A 324 5.98 -19.10 5.32
N THR A 325 6.29 -19.90 4.29
CA THR A 325 5.93 -21.33 4.23
C THR A 325 7.11 -22.21 4.63
N ARG A 326 7.06 -22.78 5.85
CA ARG A 326 8.02 -23.76 6.36
C ARG A 326 7.48 -25.18 6.15
N PRO A 327 7.98 -25.95 5.16
CA PRO A 327 7.48 -27.29 4.89
C PRO A 327 7.79 -28.26 6.04
N ILE A 328 7.13 -29.41 6.04
CA ILE A 328 7.52 -30.50 6.94
C ILE A 328 8.85 -31.06 6.46
N LEU A 329 9.87 -31.08 7.32
CA LEU A 329 11.15 -31.74 7.05
C LEU A 329 11.10 -33.19 7.51
N SER A 330 11.77 -34.05 6.77
CA SER A 330 11.90 -35.47 7.09
C SER A 330 13.39 -35.80 7.11
N ILE A 331 13.99 -35.78 8.30
CA ILE A 331 15.43 -36.00 8.49
C ILE A 331 15.64 -37.46 8.93
N PRO A 332 16.54 -38.24 8.30
CA PRO A 332 16.88 -39.57 8.81
C PRO A 332 17.36 -39.53 10.26
N LEU A 333 16.93 -40.49 11.09
CA LEU A 333 17.18 -40.46 12.54
C LEU A 333 18.68 -40.40 12.88
N HIS A 334 19.50 -41.15 12.13
CA HIS A 334 20.96 -41.15 12.30
C HIS A 334 21.60 -39.80 11.93
N GLU A 335 21.08 -39.11 10.92
CA GLU A 335 21.54 -37.76 10.56
C GLU A 335 21.14 -36.76 11.63
N PHE A 336 19.88 -36.80 12.08
CA PHE A 336 19.39 -35.92 13.14
C PHE A 336 20.21 -36.07 14.43
N ALA A 337 20.52 -37.30 14.84
CA ALA A 337 21.36 -37.59 16.01
C ALA A 337 22.81 -37.06 15.87
N SER A 338 23.28 -36.85 14.65
CA SER A 338 24.63 -36.32 14.37
C SER A 338 24.70 -34.79 14.28
N LEU A 339 23.56 -34.10 14.27
CA LEU A 339 23.52 -32.64 14.17
C LEU A 339 23.97 -32.00 15.49
N GLN A 340 24.95 -31.10 15.41
CA GLN A 340 25.29 -30.20 16.51
C GLN A 340 24.46 -28.93 16.35
N ILE A 341 23.53 -28.69 17.27
CA ILE A 341 22.62 -27.55 17.24
C ILE A 341 22.89 -26.69 18.47
N ASP A 342 23.56 -25.56 18.27
CA ASP A 342 23.70 -24.55 19.31
C ASP A 342 22.47 -23.64 19.27
N LEU A 343 21.57 -23.82 20.24
CA LEU A 343 20.40 -22.95 20.37
C LEU A 343 20.83 -21.60 20.94
N PRO A 344 20.44 -20.47 20.32
CA PRO A 344 20.69 -19.16 20.90
C PRO A 344 19.96 -19.05 22.24
N THR A 345 20.71 -18.85 23.32
CA THR A 345 20.16 -18.56 24.64
C THR A 345 19.62 -17.14 24.65
N LYS A 346 18.39 -16.97 25.16
CA LYS A 346 17.77 -15.65 25.33
C LYS A 346 18.62 -14.85 26.32
N GLU A 347 19.28 -13.78 25.88
CA GLU A 347 19.85 -12.78 26.80
C GLU A 347 18.67 -12.14 27.55
N SER A 348 18.67 -12.34 28.87
CA SER A 348 17.60 -12.00 29.80
C SER A 348 17.64 -10.55 30.27
#